data_AF-A0A556CVT2-F1
#
_entry.id   AF-A0A556CVT2-F1
#
_cell.length_a   1.000
_cell.length_b   1.000
_cell.length_c   1.000
_cell.angle_alpha   90.00
_cell.angle_beta   90.00
_cell.angle_gamma   90.00
#
_symmetry.space_group_name_H-M   'P 1'
#
loop_
_entity.id
_entity.type
_entity.pdbx_description
1 polymer ?
#
loop_
_entity_poly.entity_id
_entity_poly.type
_entity_poly.pdbx_seq_one_letter_code
_entity_poly.pdbx_strand_id
1 'polypeptide(L)'
;MDIREQVLAKYKEFNEFLNSISLDDLRKQFNRHELNEFKSDLYDVELRSVAYEIGKLTEEMKVEEFPQLLGVHRFPILKNIDFMTEEKKIELDKELVRFRVGNYLPYLGRYTKEVDKLEQFLLENEVIEKKYVVTCPCCGADEWLSSPLNLEKKNRVDILLNMSEGNFCDAEEEFESIVDCICEECGFSPEYYDMREYARKERIEYKELLKMNMQRDKSLDDA
;
A
#
# COMPACT_ATOMS: atom_id res chain seq x y z
N MET A 1 16.94 -31.71 48.48
CA MET A 1 16.06 -31.43 47.32
C MET A 1 16.94 -30.88 46.22
N ASP A 2 16.90 -31.47 45.03
CA ASP A 2 17.76 -31.07 43.91
C ASP A 2 17.44 -29.62 43.50
N ILE A 3 18.44 -28.82 43.14
CA ILE A 3 18.23 -27.42 42.70
C ILE A 3 17.33 -27.36 41.47
N ARG A 4 17.40 -28.37 40.60
CA ARG A 4 16.53 -28.50 39.42
C ARG A 4 15.05 -28.64 39.81
N GLU A 5 14.76 -29.42 40.85
CA GLU A 5 13.39 -29.61 41.36
C GLU A 5 12.86 -28.32 42.01
N GLN A 6 13.71 -27.57 42.71
CA GLN A 6 13.35 -26.27 43.29
C GLN A 6 12.98 -25.24 42.23
N VAL A 7 13.78 -25.14 41.16
CA VAL A 7 13.49 -24.25 40.04
C VAL A 7 12.17 -24.63 39.36
N LEU A 8 11.95 -25.92 39.06
CA LEU A 8 10.71 -26.37 38.44
C LEU A 8 9.48 -26.11 39.31
N ALA A 9 9.59 -26.29 40.63
CA ALA A 9 8.50 -25.98 41.56
C ALA A 9 8.13 -24.50 41.52
N LYS A 10 9.12 -23.60 41.48
CA LYS A 10 8.89 -22.15 41.39
C LYS A 10 8.27 -21.72 40.06
N TYR A 11 8.70 -22.30 38.95
CA TYR A 11 8.06 -22.07 37.65
C TYR A 11 6.60 -22.55 37.63
N LYS A 12 6.28 -23.68 38.27
CA LYS A 12 4.89 -24.16 38.39
C LYS A 12 4.03 -23.24 39.23
N GLU A 13 4.50 -22.85 40.43
CA GLU A 13 3.79 -21.92 41.31
C GLU A 13 3.49 -20.59 40.60
N PHE A 14 4.47 -20.08 39.86
CA PHE A 14 4.29 -18.84 39.12
C PHE A 14 3.31 -19.00 37.94
N ASN A 15 3.40 -20.09 37.19
CA ASN A 15 2.46 -20.39 36.11
C ASN A 15 1.02 -20.61 36.63
N GLU A 16 0.85 -21.25 37.80
CA GLU A 16 -0.44 -21.39 38.47
C GLU A 16 -1.04 -20.04 38.86
N PHE A 17 -0.22 -19.14 39.41
CA PHE A 17 -0.64 -17.77 39.67
C PHE A 17 -1.08 -17.06 38.38
N LEU A 18 -0.29 -17.12 37.31
CA LEU A 18 -0.66 -16.48 36.03
C LEU A 18 -1.98 -17.04 35.47
N ASN A 19 -2.17 -18.36 35.52
CA ASN A 19 -3.42 -19.02 35.07
C ASN A 19 -4.62 -18.70 35.97
N SER A 20 -4.41 -18.22 37.20
CA SER A 20 -5.49 -17.81 38.10
C SER A 20 -6.02 -16.40 37.78
N ILE A 21 -5.34 -15.64 36.94
CA ILE A 21 -5.77 -14.28 36.53
C ILE A 21 -6.99 -14.40 35.60
N SER A 22 -8.09 -13.77 36.01
CA SER A 22 -9.35 -13.74 35.25
C SER A 22 -9.44 -12.49 34.37
N LEU A 23 -9.48 -12.67 33.05
CA LEU A 23 -9.66 -11.57 32.10
C LEU A 23 -11.02 -10.88 32.26
N ASP A 24 -12.07 -11.63 32.63
CA ASP A 24 -13.40 -11.07 32.87
C ASP A 24 -13.41 -10.12 34.08
N ASP A 25 -12.64 -10.44 35.11
CA ASP A 25 -12.54 -9.58 36.29
C ASP A 25 -11.70 -8.34 36.01
N LEU A 26 -10.67 -8.45 35.16
CA LEU A 26 -9.94 -7.29 34.64
C LEU A 26 -10.85 -6.39 33.80
N ARG A 27 -11.65 -6.96 32.88
CA ARG A 27 -12.60 -6.22 32.04
C ARG A 27 -13.65 -5.44 32.84
N LYS A 28 -14.10 -5.99 33.98
CA LYS A 28 -15.09 -5.33 34.86
C LYS A 28 -14.49 -4.19 35.68
N GLN A 29 -13.19 -4.24 35.97
CA GLN A 29 -12.52 -3.31 36.88
C GLN A 29 -11.81 -2.17 36.16
N PHE A 30 -11.34 -2.41 34.94
CA PHE A 30 -10.52 -1.46 34.19
C PHE A 30 -11.12 -1.16 32.83
N ASN A 31 -10.99 0.10 32.40
CA ASN A 31 -11.33 0.50 31.04
C ASN A 31 -10.21 0.13 30.05
N ARG A 32 -10.48 0.26 28.76
CA ARG A 32 -9.53 -0.11 27.69
C ARG A 32 -8.20 0.65 27.76
N HIS A 33 -8.21 1.91 28.19
CA HIS A 33 -7.00 2.71 28.32
C HIS A 33 -6.11 2.19 29.46
N GLU A 34 -6.70 1.98 30.64
CA GLU A 34 -6.01 1.42 31.82
C GLU A 34 -5.44 0.02 31.53
N LEU A 35 -6.17 -0.83 30.81
CA LEU A 35 -5.68 -2.15 30.41
C LEU A 35 -4.53 -2.07 29.39
N ASN A 36 -4.53 -1.06 28.52
CA ASN A 36 -3.43 -0.84 27.58
C ASN A 36 -2.15 -0.34 28.27
N GLU A 37 -2.28 0.52 29.28
CA GLU A 37 -1.15 0.92 30.13
C GLU A 37 -0.58 -0.29 30.87
N PHE A 38 -1.44 -1.06 31.54
CA PHE A 38 -1.01 -2.27 32.25
C PHE A 38 -0.38 -3.31 31.32
N LYS A 39 -0.90 -3.48 30.10
CA LYS A 39 -0.28 -4.31 29.06
C LYS A 39 1.15 -3.86 28.74
N SER A 40 1.37 -2.54 28.62
CA SER A 40 2.69 -1.98 28.36
C SER A 40 3.66 -2.31 29.49
N ASP A 41 3.23 -2.11 30.74
CA ASP A 41 4.04 -2.43 31.92
C ASP A 41 4.40 -3.92 31.97
N LEU A 42 3.47 -4.82 31.61
CA LEU A 42 3.74 -6.26 31.57
C LEU A 42 4.78 -6.66 30.52
N TYR A 43 4.88 -5.93 29.40
CA TYR A 43 5.93 -6.19 28.40
C TYR A 43 7.32 -5.87 28.95
N ASP A 44 7.45 -4.87 29.83
CA ASP A 44 8.72 -4.51 30.47
C ASP A 44 9.20 -5.57 31.48
N VAL A 45 8.29 -6.42 31.98
CA VAL A 45 8.61 -7.55 32.88
C VAL A 45 8.89 -8.86 32.11
N GLU A 46 8.91 -8.83 30.77
CA GLU A 46 9.22 -9.95 29.87
C GLU A 46 8.32 -11.21 30.01
N LEU A 47 7.12 -11.07 30.57
CA LEU A 47 6.17 -12.17 30.77
C LEU A 47 5.12 -12.24 29.67
N ARG A 48 5.44 -12.99 28.62
CA ARG A 48 4.72 -12.97 27.32
C ARG A 48 3.26 -13.46 27.31
N SER A 49 2.68 -14.07 28.35
CA SER A 49 1.31 -14.65 28.27
C SER A 49 0.20 -13.65 28.60
N VAL A 50 0.26 -12.99 29.76
CA VAL A 50 -0.83 -12.13 30.26
C VAL A 50 -0.96 -10.85 29.44
N ALA A 51 0.16 -10.23 29.04
CA ALA A 51 0.15 -9.04 28.18
C ALA A 51 -0.57 -9.30 26.84
N TYR A 52 -0.35 -10.48 26.25
CA TYR A 52 -0.99 -10.87 25.00
C TYR A 52 -2.50 -11.06 25.15
N GLU A 53 -2.93 -11.70 26.22
CA GLU A 53 -4.34 -11.92 26.55
C GLU A 53 -5.08 -10.60 26.82
N ILE A 54 -4.47 -9.70 27.59
CA ILE A 54 -5.00 -8.33 27.78
C ILE A 54 -5.06 -7.59 26.44
N GLY A 55 -4.04 -7.76 25.58
CA GLY A 55 -4.06 -7.22 24.22
C GLY A 55 -5.30 -7.63 23.43
N LYS A 56 -5.64 -8.93 23.41
CA LYS A 56 -6.87 -9.42 22.75
C LYS A 56 -8.12 -8.79 23.35
N LEU A 57 -8.22 -8.78 24.68
CA LEU A 57 -9.36 -8.17 25.37
C LEU A 57 -9.53 -6.70 25.00
N THR A 58 -8.44 -5.92 24.96
CA THR A 58 -8.50 -4.50 24.59
C THR A 58 -8.93 -4.27 23.14
N GLU A 59 -8.58 -5.18 22.22
CA GLU A 59 -9.05 -5.13 20.83
C GLU A 59 -10.54 -5.46 20.73
N GLU A 60 -11.03 -6.44 21.48
CA GLU A 60 -12.47 -6.75 21.57
C GLU A 60 -13.26 -5.55 22.12
N MET A 61 -12.78 -4.94 23.21
CA MET A 61 -13.38 -3.73 23.77
C MET A 61 -13.36 -2.57 22.77
N LYS A 62 -12.27 -2.39 22.00
CA LYS A 62 -12.18 -1.35 20.96
C LYS A 62 -13.25 -1.54 19.88
N VAL A 63 -13.49 -2.78 19.46
CA VAL A 63 -14.51 -3.10 18.45
C VAL A 63 -15.92 -2.86 19.00
N GLU A 64 -16.17 -3.15 20.28
CA GLU A 64 -17.46 -2.85 20.93
C GLU A 64 -17.71 -1.34 21.09
N GLU A 65 -16.67 -0.58 21.48
CA GLU A 65 -16.72 0.87 21.61
C GLU A 65 -16.90 1.55 20.23
N PHE A 66 -16.26 1.01 19.19
CA PHE A 66 -16.25 1.57 17.83
C PHE A 66 -16.56 0.52 16.75
N PRO A 67 -17.82 0.06 16.62
CA PRO A 67 -18.19 -0.98 15.66
C PRO A 67 -17.88 -0.63 14.19
N GLN A 68 -17.82 0.67 13.87
CA GLN A 68 -17.45 1.18 12.55
C GLN A 68 -16.04 0.76 12.10
N LEU A 69 -15.15 0.36 13.03
CA LEU A 69 -13.82 -0.17 12.72
C LEU A 69 -13.86 -1.50 11.94
N LEU A 70 -14.97 -2.23 12.02
CA LEU A 70 -15.18 -3.47 11.27
C LEU A 70 -15.49 -3.21 9.79
N GLY A 71 -15.97 -2.01 9.46
CA GLY A 71 -16.33 -1.61 8.10
C GLY A 71 -15.25 -0.78 7.40
N VAL A 72 -15.62 -0.26 6.23
CA VAL A 72 -14.82 0.73 5.50
C VAL A 72 -14.79 2.03 6.29
N HIS A 73 -13.61 2.49 6.68
CA HIS A 73 -13.49 3.76 7.41
C HIS A 73 -12.23 4.55 7.08
N ARG A 74 -11.16 3.92 6.56
CA ARG A 74 -9.93 4.65 6.19
C ARG A 74 -10.08 5.40 4.87
N PHE A 75 -10.85 4.85 3.95
CA PHE A 75 -11.24 5.47 2.70
C PHE A 75 -12.77 5.41 2.57
N PRO A 76 -13.52 6.28 3.27
CA PRO A 76 -14.99 6.23 3.32
C PRO A 76 -15.65 6.22 1.94
N ILE A 77 -14.99 6.79 0.93
CA ILE A 77 -15.46 6.80 -0.45
C ILE A 77 -15.70 5.40 -1.02
N LEU A 78 -14.95 4.38 -0.57
CA LEU A 78 -15.12 3.00 -1.04
C LEU A 78 -16.50 2.42 -0.71
N LYS A 79 -17.23 2.99 0.27
CA LYS A 79 -18.61 2.60 0.57
C LYS A 79 -19.53 2.75 -0.65
N ASN A 80 -19.23 3.73 -1.51
CA ASN A 80 -20.04 4.09 -2.67
C ASN A 80 -19.86 3.15 -3.87
N ILE A 81 -18.95 2.18 -3.80
CA ILE A 81 -18.77 1.18 -4.86
C ILE A 81 -19.97 0.23 -4.85
N ASP A 82 -20.73 0.14 -5.93
CA ASP A 82 -21.94 -0.70 -6.01
C ASP A 82 -21.68 -2.10 -6.60
N PHE A 83 -20.54 -2.28 -7.28
CA PHE A 83 -20.15 -3.53 -7.95
C PHE A 83 -19.21 -4.44 -7.11
N MET A 84 -19.00 -4.13 -5.82
CA MET A 84 -18.19 -4.94 -4.91
C MET A 84 -18.96 -5.32 -3.65
N THR A 85 -18.67 -6.49 -3.09
CA THR A 85 -19.22 -6.89 -1.78
C THR A 85 -18.57 -6.09 -0.65
N GLU A 86 -19.26 -5.96 0.49
CA GLU A 86 -18.72 -5.23 1.65
C GLU A 86 -17.40 -5.83 2.15
N GLU A 87 -17.26 -7.16 2.14
CA GLU A 87 -16.02 -7.83 2.54
C GLU A 87 -14.83 -7.42 1.65
N LYS A 88 -15.07 -7.31 0.33
CA LYS A 88 -14.04 -6.89 -0.62
C LYS A 88 -13.72 -5.40 -0.53
N LYS A 89 -14.70 -4.56 -0.20
CA LYS A 89 -14.44 -3.14 0.11
C LYS A 89 -13.59 -3.00 1.37
N ILE A 90 -13.88 -3.76 2.42
CA ILE A 90 -13.10 -3.78 3.67
C ILE A 90 -11.67 -4.29 3.42
N GLU A 91 -11.51 -5.33 2.59
CA GLU A 91 -10.19 -5.84 2.20
C GLU A 91 -9.38 -4.79 1.45
N LEU A 92 -10.00 -4.09 0.49
CA LEU A 92 -9.38 -3.00 -0.25
C LEU A 92 -9.01 -1.83 0.67
N ASP A 93 -9.93 -1.41 1.55
CA ASP A 93 -9.70 -0.36 2.55
C ASP A 93 -8.49 -0.68 3.45
N LYS A 94 -8.37 -1.92 3.90
CA LYS A 94 -7.20 -2.42 4.66
C LYS A 94 -5.92 -2.38 3.85
N GLU A 95 -5.96 -2.74 2.57
CA GLU A 95 -4.75 -2.75 1.76
C GLU A 95 -4.28 -1.33 1.43
N LEU A 96 -5.17 -0.42 1.03
CA LEU A 96 -4.79 0.93 0.61
C LEU A 96 -4.03 1.68 1.72
N VAL A 97 -4.32 1.39 2.99
CA VAL A 97 -3.58 1.93 4.15
C VAL A 97 -2.09 1.59 4.13
N ARG A 98 -1.69 0.46 3.52
CA ARG A 98 -0.29 0.05 3.42
C ARG A 98 0.53 0.95 2.48
N PHE A 99 -0.15 1.69 1.61
CA PHE A 99 0.48 2.54 0.61
C PHE A 99 0.40 4.00 1.08
N ARG A 100 1.56 4.60 1.32
CA ARG A 100 1.65 6.03 1.56
C ARG A 100 1.34 6.78 0.27
N VAL A 101 0.84 8.01 0.39
CA VAL A 101 0.77 8.93 -0.76
C VAL A 101 2.15 9.01 -1.39
N GLY A 102 2.21 8.83 -2.71
CA GLY A 102 3.46 8.72 -3.43
C GLY A 102 3.84 7.28 -3.85
N ASN A 103 3.31 6.26 -3.18
CA ASN A 103 3.64 4.87 -3.48
C ASN A 103 2.79 4.33 -4.63
N TYR A 104 3.37 3.42 -5.41
CA TYR A 104 2.67 2.71 -6.48
C TYR A 104 1.84 1.55 -5.94
N LEU A 105 0.66 1.36 -6.52
CA LEU A 105 -0.23 0.26 -6.21
C LEU A 105 0.08 -0.97 -7.07
N PRO A 106 -0.10 -2.17 -6.52
CA PRO A 106 -0.07 -3.40 -7.30
C PRO A 106 -1.35 -3.53 -8.14
N TYR A 107 -1.39 -4.58 -8.96
CA TYR A 107 -2.56 -4.94 -9.74
C TYR A 107 -3.82 -5.14 -8.86
N LEU A 108 -4.93 -4.48 -9.24
CA LEU A 108 -6.17 -4.45 -8.46
C LEU A 108 -7.08 -5.67 -8.68
N GLY A 109 -6.75 -6.59 -9.60
CA GLY A 109 -7.61 -7.74 -9.94
C GLY A 109 -7.82 -8.76 -8.82
N ARG A 110 -7.10 -8.66 -7.70
CA ARG A 110 -7.37 -9.46 -6.49
C ARG A 110 -8.68 -9.08 -5.78
N TYR A 111 -9.18 -7.86 -5.99
CA TYR A 111 -10.35 -7.33 -5.27
C TYR A 111 -11.65 -7.51 -6.04
N THR A 112 -11.59 -7.43 -7.37
CA THR A 112 -12.77 -7.53 -8.23
C THR A 112 -12.37 -8.06 -9.60
N LYS A 113 -13.34 -8.67 -10.29
CA LYS A 113 -13.24 -9.00 -11.72
C LYS A 113 -13.46 -7.78 -12.61
N GLU A 114 -14.08 -6.72 -12.08
CA GLU A 114 -14.37 -5.46 -12.78
C GLU A 114 -13.24 -4.45 -12.54
N VAL A 115 -12.02 -4.83 -12.91
CA VAL A 115 -10.78 -4.07 -12.60
C VAL A 115 -10.84 -2.66 -13.17
N ASP A 116 -11.25 -2.52 -14.42
CA ASP A 116 -11.33 -1.22 -15.11
C ASP A 116 -12.29 -0.27 -14.40
N LYS A 117 -13.43 -0.78 -13.90
CA LYS A 117 -14.39 0.04 -13.14
C LYS A 117 -13.83 0.47 -11.79
N LEU A 118 -13.10 -0.40 -11.11
CA LEU A 118 -12.45 -0.05 -9.85
C LEU A 118 -11.37 1.00 -10.06
N GLU A 119 -10.51 0.83 -11.07
CA GLU A 119 -9.49 1.80 -11.40
C GLU A 119 -10.11 3.16 -11.74
N GLN A 120 -11.13 3.18 -12.61
CA GLN A 120 -11.83 4.39 -12.98
C GLN A 120 -12.46 5.07 -11.75
N PHE A 121 -13.14 4.31 -10.88
CA PHE A 121 -13.72 4.83 -9.65
C PHE A 121 -12.65 5.48 -8.75
N LEU A 122 -11.51 4.82 -8.57
CA LEU A 122 -10.42 5.35 -7.72
C LEU A 122 -9.79 6.61 -8.34
N LEU A 123 -9.70 6.71 -9.66
CA LEU A 123 -9.22 7.90 -10.36
C LEU A 123 -10.19 9.07 -10.25
N GLU A 124 -11.48 8.84 -10.51
CA GLU A 124 -12.52 9.87 -10.44
C GLU A 124 -12.68 10.45 -9.04
N ASN A 125 -12.38 9.66 -8.01
CA ASN A 125 -12.40 10.08 -6.61
C ASN A 125 -11.02 10.51 -6.08
N GLU A 126 -10.04 10.70 -6.95
CA GLU A 126 -8.68 11.19 -6.63
C GLU A 126 -7.95 10.32 -5.58
N VAL A 127 -8.36 9.07 -5.40
CA VAL A 127 -7.68 8.11 -4.52
C VAL A 127 -6.30 7.79 -5.07
N ILE A 128 -6.23 7.66 -6.40
CA ILE A 128 -5.02 7.37 -7.16
C ILE A 128 -4.85 8.35 -8.32
N GLU A 129 -3.64 8.42 -8.84
CA GLU A 129 -3.30 9.09 -10.10
C GLU A 129 -2.60 8.11 -11.07
N LYS A 130 -2.78 8.32 -12.38
CA LYS A 130 -2.03 7.58 -13.41
C LYS A 130 -0.66 8.21 -13.64
N LYS A 131 0.37 7.37 -13.67
CA LYS A 131 1.70 7.68 -14.19
C LYS A 131 2.03 6.75 -15.35
N TYR A 132 2.96 7.17 -16.17
CA TYR A 132 3.37 6.46 -17.38
C TYR A 132 4.89 6.31 -17.39
N VAL A 133 5.39 5.19 -17.86
CA VAL A 133 6.82 5.02 -18.15
C VAL A 133 6.99 4.55 -19.57
N VAL A 134 7.96 5.12 -20.28
CA VAL A 134 8.33 4.68 -21.63
C VAL A 134 9.03 3.33 -21.49
N THR A 135 8.64 2.34 -22.28
CA THR A 135 9.21 1.00 -22.20
C THR A 135 10.19 0.73 -23.33
N CYS A 136 11.12 -0.21 -23.10
CA CYS A 136 12.12 -0.56 -24.09
C CYS A 136 11.49 -1.18 -25.36
N PRO A 137 11.66 -0.60 -26.55
CA PRO A 137 11.08 -1.14 -27.79
C PRO A 137 11.83 -2.39 -28.29
N CYS A 138 13.00 -2.72 -27.73
CA CYS A 138 13.91 -3.76 -28.24
C CYS A 138 13.70 -5.14 -27.60
N CYS A 139 13.63 -5.23 -26.26
CA CYS A 139 13.62 -6.50 -25.53
C CYS A 139 12.28 -6.87 -24.89
N GLY A 140 11.33 -5.92 -24.84
CA GLY A 140 10.00 -6.14 -24.25
C GLY A 140 9.63 -5.01 -23.29
N ALA A 141 8.33 -4.85 -23.06
CA ALA A 141 7.74 -3.70 -22.39
C ALA A 141 7.96 -3.62 -20.85
N ASP A 142 8.90 -4.39 -20.30
CA ASP A 142 9.10 -4.45 -18.84
C ASP A 142 10.20 -3.52 -18.33
N GLU A 143 11.22 -3.21 -19.15
CA GLU A 143 12.29 -2.25 -18.82
C GLU A 143 11.87 -0.81 -19.08
N TRP A 144 12.20 0.10 -18.15
CA TRP A 144 11.76 1.49 -18.17
C TRP A 144 12.87 2.41 -18.68
N LEU A 145 12.56 3.16 -19.72
CA LEU A 145 13.48 4.14 -20.33
C LEU A 145 13.31 5.56 -19.78
N SER A 146 12.33 5.76 -18.90
CA SER A 146 12.04 7.06 -18.30
C SER A 146 11.67 6.93 -16.83
N SER A 147 11.91 8.01 -16.08
CA SER A 147 11.22 8.21 -14.80
C SER A 147 9.69 8.27 -15.00
N PRO A 148 8.87 7.98 -13.97
CA PRO A 148 7.41 8.06 -14.07
C PRO A 148 6.90 9.44 -14.47
N LEU A 149 6.18 9.49 -15.59
CA LEU A 149 5.63 10.67 -16.24
C LEU A 149 4.17 10.90 -15.84
N ASN A 150 3.75 12.17 -15.79
CA ASN A 150 2.32 12.51 -15.80
C ASN A 150 1.78 12.50 -17.24
N LEU A 151 0.46 12.65 -17.40
CA LEU A 151 -0.18 12.65 -18.73
C LEU A 151 0.36 13.75 -19.65
N GLU A 152 0.68 14.93 -19.11
CA GLU A 152 1.24 16.04 -19.87
C GLU A 152 2.60 15.69 -20.48
N LYS A 153 3.55 15.18 -19.67
CA LYS A 153 4.87 14.74 -20.13
C LYS A 153 4.78 13.57 -21.11
N LYS A 154 3.88 12.60 -20.85
CA LYS A 154 3.62 11.50 -21.77
C LYS A 154 3.17 12.02 -23.15
N ASN A 155 2.17 12.91 -23.16
CA ASN A 155 1.71 13.53 -24.41
C ASN A 155 2.81 14.37 -25.07
N ARG A 156 3.70 14.99 -24.29
CA ARG A 156 4.84 15.73 -24.83
C ARG A 156 5.82 14.82 -25.55
N VAL A 157 6.15 13.66 -24.99
CA VAL A 157 6.97 12.63 -25.65
C VAL A 157 6.30 12.19 -26.96
N ASP A 158 4.99 11.92 -26.94
CA ASP A 158 4.24 11.55 -28.16
C ASP A 158 4.33 12.63 -29.24
N ILE A 159 4.25 13.91 -28.87
CA ILE A 159 4.43 15.03 -29.81
C ILE A 159 5.85 15.04 -30.37
N LEU A 160 6.86 15.02 -29.50
CA LEU A 160 8.29 15.08 -29.89
C LEU A 160 8.65 13.97 -30.88
N LEU A 161 8.15 12.76 -30.65
CA LEU A 161 8.43 11.62 -31.53
C LEU A 161 7.75 11.76 -32.91
N ASN A 162 6.63 12.46 -33.00
CA ASN A 162 5.84 12.63 -34.22
C ASN A 162 6.00 13.99 -34.92
N MET A 163 6.87 14.87 -34.43
CA MET A 163 7.12 16.18 -35.04
C MET A 163 7.71 16.09 -36.46
N SER A 164 7.40 17.10 -37.29
CA SER A 164 7.96 17.27 -38.65
C SER A 164 9.34 17.92 -38.61
N GLU A 165 10.13 17.78 -39.68
CA GLU A 165 11.60 17.92 -39.66
C GLU A 165 12.17 19.33 -39.43
N GLY A 166 11.32 20.34 -39.25
CA GLY A 166 11.74 21.74 -39.20
C GLY A 166 12.38 22.21 -37.90
N ASN A 167 12.37 21.43 -36.81
CA ASN A 167 12.76 21.92 -35.47
C ASN A 167 13.36 20.83 -34.56
N PHE A 168 14.41 20.14 -35.02
CA PHE A 168 14.92 18.94 -34.35
C PHE A 168 15.87 19.16 -33.17
N CYS A 169 16.70 20.21 -33.17
CA CYS A 169 17.69 20.40 -32.09
C CYS A 169 17.01 20.61 -30.73
N ASP A 170 16.04 21.52 -30.64
CA ASP A 170 15.30 21.77 -29.39
C ASP A 170 14.47 20.54 -28.97
N ALA A 171 14.03 19.72 -29.93
CA ALA A 171 13.21 18.54 -29.68
C ALA A 171 14.03 17.35 -29.15
N GLU A 172 15.28 17.22 -29.60
CA GLU A 172 16.23 16.22 -29.14
C GLU A 172 16.59 16.46 -27.66
N GLU A 173 17.04 17.67 -27.33
CA GLU A 173 17.38 18.03 -25.94
C GLU A 173 16.18 17.84 -24.99
N GLU A 174 14.98 18.24 -25.43
CA GLU A 174 13.78 18.05 -24.61
C GLU A 174 13.43 16.58 -24.43
N PHE A 175 13.54 15.76 -25.49
CA PHE A 175 13.26 14.33 -25.41
C PHE A 175 14.21 13.62 -24.44
N GLU A 176 15.51 13.88 -24.55
CA GLU A 176 16.53 13.29 -23.68
C GLU A 176 16.38 13.75 -22.23
N SER A 177 15.77 14.92 -21.97
CA SER A 177 15.45 15.35 -20.60
C SER A 177 14.31 14.54 -19.94
N ILE A 178 13.55 13.78 -20.74
CA ILE A 178 12.39 12.99 -20.30
C ILE A 178 12.71 11.49 -20.35
N VAL A 179 13.40 11.03 -21.38
CA VAL A 179 13.73 9.63 -21.66
C VAL A 179 15.25 9.48 -21.69
N ASP A 180 15.84 9.11 -20.55
CA ASP A 180 17.28 9.14 -20.31
C ASP A 180 17.85 7.84 -19.75
N CYS A 181 17.01 6.82 -19.53
CA CYS A 181 17.44 5.58 -18.91
C CYS A 181 17.83 4.54 -19.97
N ILE A 182 18.99 3.91 -19.77
CA ILE A 182 19.47 2.80 -20.60
C ILE A 182 18.77 1.52 -20.14
N CYS A 183 18.27 0.74 -21.09
CA CYS A 183 17.69 -0.57 -20.81
C CYS A 183 18.75 -1.53 -20.26
N GLU A 184 18.51 -2.09 -19.06
CA GLU A 184 19.47 -3.00 -18.42
C GLU A 184 19.53 -4.38 -19.10
N GLU A 185 18.44 -4.82 -19.75
CA GLU A 185 18.37 -6.13 -20.39
C GLU A 185 19.13 -6.22 -21.71
N CYS A 186 19.04 -5.19 -22.57
CA CYS A 186 19.63 -5.23 -23.92
C CYS A 186 20.65 -4.12 -24.19
N GLY A 187 20.90 -3.24 -23.21
CA GLY A 187 21.83 -2.12 -23.36
C GLY A 187 21.36 -1.04 -24.32
N PHE A 188 20.07 -1.03 -24.69
CA PHE A 188 19.51 -0.02 -25.57
C PHE A 188 19.51 1.36 -24.90
N SER A 189 20.14 2.32 -25.56
CA SER A 189 20.13 3.73 -25.18
C SER A 189 19.05 4.45 -26.00
N PRO A 190 18.09 5.15 -25.38
CA PRO A 190 16.97 5.76 -26.09
C PRO A 190 17.37 7.06 -26.77
N GLU A 191 18.12 6.98 -27.87
CA GLU A 191 18.45 8.16 -28.69
C GLU A 191 17.20 8.67 -29.43
N TYR A 192 17.04 10.00 -29.53
CA TYR A 192 15.84 10.64 -30.08
C TYR A 192 15.47 10.13 -31.48
N TYR A 193 16.43 10.03 -32.40
CA TYR A 193 16.18 9.60 -33.77
C TYR A 193 15.78 8.13 -33.87
N ASP A 194 16.42 7.25 -33.09
CA ASP A 194 16.07 5.83 -33.03
C ASP A 194 14.66 5.64 -32.45
N MET A 195 14.34 6.34 -31.37
CA MET A 195 13.02 6.30 -30.75
C MET A 195 11.93 6.79 -31.70
N ARG A 196 12.22 7.76 -32.57
CA ARG A 196 11.30 8.18 -33.65
C ARG A 196 11.08 7.10 -34.70
N GLU A 197 12.12 6.36 -35.09
CA GLU A 197 11.93 5.22 -35.99
C GLU A 197 11.05 4.14 -35.37
N TYR A 198 11.23 3.85 -34.07
CA TYR A 198 10.37 2.92 -33.35
C TYR A 198 8.94 3.44 -33.24
N ALA A 199 8.74 4.73 -32.99
CA ALA A 199 7.42 5.35 -32.92
C ALA A 199 6.67 5.23 -34.26
N ARG A 200 7.35 5.48 -35.39
CA ARG A 200 6.79 5.31 -36.75
C ARG A 200 6.40 3.87 -37.07
N LYS A 201 7.04 2.90 -36.41
CA LYS A 201 6.76 1.46 -36.52
C LYS A 201 5.72 1.00 -35.48
N GLU A 202 5.12 1.92 -34.72
CA GLU A 202 4.16 1.64 -33.64
C GLU A 202 4.73 0.71 -32.56
N ARG A 203 6.03 0.85 -32.25
CA ARG A 203 6.75 0.00 -31.28
C ARG A 203 7.06 0.68 -29.94
N ILE A 204 6.66 1.95 -29.79
CA ILE A 204 6.79 2.65 -28.51
C ILE A 204 5.54 2.38 -27.69
N GLU A 205 5.73 1.82 -26.51
CA GLU A 205 4.65 1.54 -25.57
C GLU A 205 4.88 2.31 -24.26
N TYR A 206 3.78 2.54 -23.55
CA TYR A 206 3.81 3.09 -22.20
C TYR A 206 3.21 2.08 -21.24
N LYS A 207 3.92 1.82 -20.15
CA LYS A 207 3.36 1.08 -19.02
C LYS A 207 2.65 2.05 -18.10
N GLU A 208 1.38 1.76 -17.80
CA GLU A 208 0.59 2.53 -16.85
C GLU A 208 0.89 2.09 -15.43
N LEU A 209 1.09 3.06 -14.54
CA LEU A 209 1.31 2.87 -13.13
C LEU A 209 0.25 3.62 -12.34
N LEU A 210 -0.32 2.98 -11.32
CA LEU A 210 -1.27 3.61 -10.41
C LEU A 210 -0.53 4.06 -9.16
N LYS A 211 -0.63 5.33 -8.81
CA LYS A 211 0.07 5.91 -7.66
C LYS A 211 -0.92 6.47 -6.66
N MET A 212 -0.73 6.18 -5.37
CA MET A 212 -1.59 6.71 -4.32
C MET A 212 -1.49 8.23 -4.22
N ASN A 213 -2.65 8.88 -4.21
CA ASN A 213 -2.78 10.34 -4.13
C ASN A 213 -3.59 10.79 -2.90
N MET A 214 -4.39 9.90 -2.30
CA MET A 214 -5.21 10.22 -1.13
C MET A 214 -4.62 9.70 0.18
N GLN A 215 -4.64 10.55 1.21
CA GLN A 215 -4.34 10.14 2.59
C GLN A 215 -5.54 9.41 3.19
N ARG A 216 -5.26 8.38 3.98
CA ARG A 216 -6.31 7.71 4.77
C ARG A 216 -6.89 8.65 5.83
N ASP A 217 -8.17 8.45 6.12
CA ASP A 217 -8.81 8.97 7.32
C ASP A 217 -8.15 8.38 8.57
N LYS A 218 -7.87 9.24 9.54
CA LYS A 218 -7.23 8.93 10.83
C LYS A 218 -8.13 9.25 12.03
N SER A 219 -9.38 9.65 11.80
CA SER A 219 -10.33 10.04 12.85
C SER A 219 -10.57 8.95 13.90
N LEU A 220 -10.29 7.69 13.57
CA LEU A 220 -10.45 6.53 14.44
C LEU A 220 -9.11 5.85 14.79
N ASP A 221 -7.97 6.51 14.54
CA ASP A 221 -6.65 5.94 14.87
C ASP A 221 -6.43 5.88 16.39
N ASP A 222 -6.79 6.97 17.06
CA ASP A 222 -6.70 7.12 18.52
C ASP A 222 -7.95 6.59 19.24
N ALA A 223 -8.88 5.99 18.48
CA ALA A 223 -10.04 5.31 19.02
C ALA A 223 -9.68 3.97 19.65
#